data_AF-A0A4Q3USH5-F1
#
_entry.id   AF-A0A4Q3USH5-F1
#
_cell.length_a   1.000
_cell.length_b   1.000
_cell.length_c   1.000
_cell.angle_alpha   90.00
_cell.angle_beta   90.00
_cell.angle_gamma   90.00
#
_symmetry.space_group_name_H-M   'P 1'
#
loop_
_entity.id
_entity.type
_entity.pdbx_description
1 polymer ?
#
loop_
_entity_poly.entity_id
_entity_poly.type
_entity_poly.pdbx_seq_one_letter_code
_entity_poly.pdbx_strand_id
1 'polypeptide(L)'
;MFPKIFSFLGEVRGELRKASWPWESDPKIKGLKKYKELVDSTIVVLIAMVLLAGFVQFWDFFHVLIVGACHDFTEYLFSIGR
;
A
#
# COMPACT_ATOMS: atom_id res chain seq x y z
N MET A 1 3.26 23.37 29.97
CA MET A 1 2.94 22.17 29.16
C MET A 1 4.16 21.55 28.50
N PHE A 2 5.03 22.33 27.84
CA PHE A 2 6.27 21.86 27.21
C PHE A 2 7.17 20.92 28.04
N PRO A 3 7.41 21.15 29.35
CA PRO A 3 8.31 20.29 30.14
C PRO A 3 7.81 18.84 30.26
N LYS A 4 6.48 18.64 30.35
CA LYS A 4 5.87 17.30 30.42
C LYS A 4 6.00 16.55 29.10
N ILE A 5 5.91 17.25 27.98
CA ILE A 5 6.09 16.68 26.63
C ILE A 5 7.55 16.22 26.43
N PHE A 6 8.53 17.01 26.86
CA PHE A 6 9.94 16.61 26.78
C PHE A 6 10.26 15.42 27.70
N SER A 7 9.69 15.38 28.90
CA SER A 7 9.80 14.22 29.81
C SER A 7 9.23 12.96 29.16
N PHE A 8 8.04 13.05 28.58
CA PHE A 8 7.37 11.94 27.91
C PHE A 8 8.15 11.44 26.68
N LEU A 9 8.67 12.33 25.83
CA LEU A 9 9.53 11.96 24.71
C LEU A 9 10.82 11.27 25.17
N GLY A 10 11.37 11.67 26.32
CA GLY A 10 12.51 11.02 26.96
C GLY A 10 12.22 9.57 27.36
N GLU A 11 11.07 9.33 28.01
CA GLU A 11 10.62 7.99 28.37
C GLU A 11 10.33 7.12 27.14
N VAL A 12 9.59 7.65 26.15
CA VAL A 12 9.28 6.93 24.90
C VAL A 12 10.55 6.54 24.16
N ARG A 13 11.56 7.43 24.09
CA ARG A 13 12.86 7.10 23.51
C ARG A 13 13.59 6.01 24.30
N GLY A 14 13.46 6.01 25.63
CA GLY A 14 13.99 4.97 26.50
C GLY A 14 13.37 3.60 26.23
N GLU A 15 12.06 3.54 26.05
CA GLU A 15 11.33 2.30 25.74
C GLU A 15 11.56 1.82 24.30
N LEU A 16 11.58 2.73 23.32
CA LEU A 16 11.88 2.39 21.91
C LEU A 16 13.26 1.77 21.72
N ARG A 17 14.21 2.07 22.61
CA ARG A 17 15.55 1.45 22.59
C ARG A 17 15.57 0.02 23.15
N LYS A 18 14.52 -0.39 23.87
CA LYS A 18 14.35 -1.76 24.36
C LYS A 18 13.59 -2.64 23.37
N ALA A 19 12.94 -2.05 22.38
CA ALA A 19 12.23 -2.79 21.34
C ALA A 19 13.22 -3.58 20.48
N SER A 20 12.86 -4.81 20.14
CA SER A 20 13.63 -5.66 19.23
C SER A 20 13.26 -5.31 17.79
N TRP A 21 14.04 -4.43 17.18
CA TRP A 21 13.79 -4.04 15.80
C TRP A 21 14.24 -5.10 14.79
N PRO A 22 13.50 -5.32 13.70
CA PRO A 22 13.82 -6.34 12.69
C PRO A 22 15.12 -6.08 11.92
N TRP A 23 15.67 -4.87 12.00
CA TRP A 23 17.03 -4.62 11.54
C TRP A 23 18.06 -5.06 12.59
N GLU A 24 17.82 -4.97 13.90
CA GLU A 24 18.81 -5.27 14.95
C GLU A 24 19.14 -6.75 15.21
N SER A 25 18.55 -7.65 14.41
CA SER A 25 18.55 -9.09 14.60
C SER A 25 19.92 -9.77 14.52
N ASP A 26 20.92 -9.22 13.80
CA ASP A 26 22.19 -9.92 13.56
C ASP A 26 23.45 -9.09 13.90
N PRO A 27 24.14 -9.35 15.03
CA PRO A 27 25.37 -8.62 15.41
C PRO A 27 26.56 -8.91 14.50
N LYS A 28 26.48 -9.96 13.66
CA LYS A 28 27.50 -10.31 12.67
C LYS A 28 27.35 -9.54 11.36
N ILE A 29 26.16 -9.02 11.06
CA ILE A 29 25.85 -8.38 9.79
C ILE A 29 25.91 -6.86 9.97
N LYS A 30 26.98 -6.25 9.47
CA LYS A 30 27.16 -4.79 9.47
C LYS A 30 26.62 -4.17 8.18
N GLY A 31 26.09 -2.95 8.28
CA GLY A 31 25.69 -2.12 7.14
C GLY A 31 24.32 -2.46 6.53
N LEU A 32 24.17 -2.21 5.23
CA LEU A 32 22.87 -2.25 4.53
C LEU A 32 22.19 -3.63 4.51
N LYS A 33 22.95 -4.72 4.65
CA LYS A 33 22.40 -6.08 4.75
C LYS A 33 21.51 -6.29 5.99
N LYS A 34 21.65 -5.42 7.00
CA LYS A 34 20.83 -5.38 8.22
C LYS A 34 19.34 -5.10 7.92
N TYR A 35 19.05 -4.36 6.85
CA TYR A 35 17.68 -4.02 6.45
C TYR A 35 17.05 -5.03 5.48
N LYS A 36 17.71 -6.18 5.24
CA LYS A 36 17.26 -7.15 4.23
C LYS A 36 15.84 -7.62 4.50
N GLU A 37 15.46 -7.93 5.73
CA GLU A 37 14.11 -8.38 6.07
C GLU A 37 13.05 -7.28 5.81
N LEU A 38 13.39 -6.02 6.07
CA LEU A 38 12.50 -4.89 5.82
C LEU A 38 12.32 -4.66 4.32
N VAL A 39 13.41 -4.72 3.57
CA VAL A 39 13.39 -4.56 2.12
C VAL A 39 12.61 -5.70 1.48
N ASP A 40 12.82 -6.94 1.92
CA ASP A 40 12.11 -8.11 1.42
C ASP A 40 10.60 -8.01 1.68
N SER A 41 10.22 -7.64 2.90
CA SER A 41 8.81 -7.39 3.26
C SER A 41 8.20 -6.25 2.43
N THR A 42 8.94 -5.17 2.21
CA THR A 42 8.47 -4.03 1.40
C THR A 42 8.31 -4.41 -0.07
N ILE A 43 9.23 -5.20 -0.63
CA ILE A 43 9.16 -5.67 -2.02
C ILE A 43 7.90 -6.51 -2.24
N VAL A 44 7.57 -7.41 -1.32
CA VAL A 44 6.34 -8.21 -1.41
C VAL A 44 5.10 -7.31 -1.44
N VAL A 45 5.04 -6.29 -0.59
CA VAL A 45 3.93 -5.32 -0.56
C VAL A 45 3.87 -4.51 -1.85
N LEU A 46 5.00 -4.08 -2.40
CA LEU A 46 5.06 -3.39 -3.70
C LEU A 46 4.51 -4.26 -4.83
N ILE A 47 4.91 -5.54 -4.89
CA ILE A 47 4.42 -6.48 -5.90
C ILE A 47 2.90 -6.67 -5.76
N ALA A 48 2.41 -6.84 -4.54
CA ALA A 48 0.98 -6.96 -4.28
C ALA A 48 0.20 -5.72 -4.73
N MET A 49 0.71 -4.51 -4.47
CA MET A 49 0.08 -3.27 -4.93
C MET A 49 0.03 -3.17 -6.45
N VAL A 50 1.09 -3.55 -7.15
CA VAL A 50 1.12 -3.52 -8.63
C VAL A 50 0.16 -4.55 -9.22
N LEU A 51 0.13 -5.78 -8.67
CA LEU A 51 -0.79 -6.82 -9.11
C LEU A 51 -2.26 -6.42 -8.87
N LEU A 52 -2.55 -5.84 -7.70
CA LEU A 52 -3.88 -5.36 -7.38
C LEU A 52 -4.29 -4.21 -8.31
N ALA A 53 -3.40 -3.24 -8.57
CA ALA A 53 -3.66 -2.15 -9.49
C ALA A 53 -3.97 -2.67 -10.91
N GLY A 54 -3.19 -3.64 -11.40
CA GLY A 54 -3.44 -4.28 -12.69
C GLY A 54 -4.79 -5.01 -12.75
N PHE A 55 -5.15 -5.73 -11.69
CA PHE A 55 -6.44 -6.41 -11.58
C PHE A 55 -7.62 -5.43 -11.57
N VAL A 56 -7.55 -4.37 -10.77
CA VAL A 56 -8.59 -3.33 -10.69
C VAL A 56 -8.76 -2.66 -12.06
N GLN A 57 -7.65 -2.25 -12.69
CA GLN A 57 -7.67 -1.63 -14.01
C GLN A 57 -8.30 -2.53 -15.09
N PHE A 58 -8.02 -3.83 -15.05
CA PHE A 58 -8.61 -4.79 -15.98
C PHE A 58 -10.15 -4.83 -15.87
N TRP A 59 -10.66 -4.88 -14.64
CA TRP A 59 -12.11 -4.85 -14.41
C TRP A 59 -12.74 -3.52 -14.77
N ASP A 60 -12.06 -2.41 -14.50
CA ASP A 60 -12.52 -1.07 -14.89
C ASP A 60 -12.67 -0.97 -16.42
N PHE A 61 -11.72 -1.49 -17.20
CA PHE A 61 -11.84 -1.54 -18.66
C PHE A 61 -13.04 -2.37 -19.12
N PHE A 62 -13.24 -3.54 -18.52
CA PHE A 62 -14.38 -4.39 -18.84
C PHE A 62 -15.72 -3.72 -18.51
N HIS A 63 -15.77 -3.03 -17.38
CA HIS A 63 -16.96 -2.29 -16.95
C HIS A 63 -17.27 -1.13 -17.88
N VAL A 64 -16.27 -0.33 -18.27
CA VAL A 64 -16.45 0.77 -19.24
C VAL A 64 -16.97 0.25 -20.58
N LEU A 65 -16.44 -0.89 -21.05
CA LEU A 65 -16.89 -1.52 -22.29
C LEU A 65 -18.37 -1.94 -22.22
N ILE A 66 -18.76 -2.63 -21.14
CA ILE A 66 -20.14 -3.11 -20.96
C ILE A 66 -21.11 -1.96 -20.81
N VAL A 67 -20.79 -0.99 -19.94
CA VAL A 67 -21.66 0.16 -19.70
C VAL A 67 -21.78 1.00 -20.96
N GLY A 68 -20.68 1.20 -21.70
CA GLY A 68 -20.71 1.87 -23.00
C GLY A 68 -21.62 1.15 -23.99
N ALA A 69 -21.44 -0.17 -24.17
CA ALA A 69 -22.28 -0.96 -25.06
C ALA A 69 -23.76 -0.93 -24.66
N CYS A 70 -24.06 -0.95 -23.35
CA CYS A 70 -25.42 -0.87 -22.84
C CYS A 70 -26.06 0.51 -23.06
N HIS A 71 -25.27 1.57 -22.88
CA HIS A 71 -25.68 2.94 -23.17
C HIS A 71 -26.03 3.11 -24.65
N ASP A 72 -25.12 2.70 -25.54
CA ASP A 72 -25.31 2.81 -26.99
C ASP A 72 -26.51 1.98 -27.47
N PHE A 73 -26.69 0.79 -26.92
CA PHE A 73 -27.87 -0.04 -27.20
C PHE A 73 -29.16 0.62 -26.73
N THR A 74 -29.14 1.26 -25.56
CA THR A 74 -30.30 1.99 -25.03
C THR A 74 -30.65 3.17 -25.93
N GLU A 75 -29.67 3.98 -26.36
CA GLU A 75 -29.90 5.07 -27.31
C GLU A 75 -30.46 4.57 -28.65
N TYR A 76 -29.93 3.45 -29.18
CA TYR A 76 -30.44 2.82 -30.39
C TYR A 76 -31.93 2.44 -30.27
N LEU A 77 -32.33 1.82 -29.15
CA LEU A 77 -33.72 1.46 -28.90
C LEU A 77 -34.63 2.70 -28.83
N PHE A 78 -34.20 3.76 -28.15
CA PHE A 78 -34.96 5.01 -28.10
C PHE A 78 -35.04 5.74 -29.46
N SER A 79 -34.03 5.58 -30.33
CA SER A 79 -34.05 6.12 -31.69
C SER A 79 -35.05 5.41 -32.61
N ILE A 80 -35.34 4.12 -32.38
CA ILE A 80 -36.37 3.37 -33.13
C ILE A 80 -37.78 3.74 -32.68
N GLY A 81 -37.94 4.14 -31.41
CA GLY A 81 -39.25 4.47 -30.82
C GLY A 81 -39.74 5.89 -31.09
N ARG A 82 -38.97 6.75 -31.76
CA ARG A 82 -39.32 8.14 -32.12
C ARG A 82 -39.46 8.27 -33.63
#